data_AF-A0A3D3CWN0-F1
#
_entry.id   AF-A0A3D3CWN0-F1
#
_cell.length_a   1.000
_cell.length_b   1.000
_cell.length_c   1.000
_cell.angle_alpha   90.00
_cell.angle_beta   90.00
_cell.angle_gamma   90.00
#
_symmetry.space_group_name_H-M   'P 1'
#
loop_
_entity.id
_entity.type
_entity.pdbx_description
1 polymer ?
#
loop_
_entity_poly.entity_id
_entity_poly.type
_entity_poly.pdbx_seq_one_letter_code
_entity_poly.pdbx_strand_id
1 'polypeptide(L)'
;NIRQIRSVPLSAAFSRYGIEQVEIRGEVLLTKENFKKYNRQLEEQQLPPLANPRNAAAGSLRMKDPAEVSRRNLEAFLYHVSYYASTDNLDLKKGEMAEAGA
;
A
#
# COMPACT_ATOMS: atom_id res chain seq x y z
N ASN A 1 3.68 6.29 -7.49
CA ASN A 1 4.42 5.08 -7.07
C ASN A 1 3.52 3.94 -6.61
N ILE A 2 2.64 4.09 -5.61
CA ILE A 2 1.79 2.98 -5.11
C ILE A 2 0.97 2.28 -6.22
N ARG A 3 0.42 3.04 -7.18
CA ARG A 3 -0.30 2.48 -8.36
C ARG A 3 0.53 1.53 -9.25
N GLN A 4 1.86 1.52 -9.10
CA GLN A 4 2.76 0.62 -9.84
C GLN A 4 2.93 -0.75 -9.15
N ILE A 5 2.43 -0.90 -7.93
CA ILE A 5 2.51 -2.14 -7.15
C ILE A 5 1.36 -3.06 -7.60
N ARG A 6 1.69 -4.13 -8.33
CA ARG A 6 0.70 -5.00 -8.99
C ARG A 6 -0.24 -5.71 -8.01
N SER A 7 0.19 -5.98 -6.78
CA SER A 7 -0.65 -6.57 -5.74
C SER A 7 -1.64 -5.59 -5.12
N VAL A 8 -1.56 -4.29 -5.42
CA VAL A 8 -2.58 -3.30 -5.03
C VAL A 8 -3.56 -3.10 -6.18
N PRO A 9 -4.82 -3.53 -6.07
CA PRO A 9 -5.80 -3.28 -7.12
C PRO A 9 -6.09 -1.78 -7.23
N LEU A 10 -6.26 -1.28 -8.46
CA LEU A 10 -6.62 0.13 -8.69
C LEU A 10 -8.09 0.43 -8.39
N SER A 11 -8.92 -0.61 -8.28
CA SER A 11 -10.34 -0.51 -7.94
C SER A 11 -10.79 -1.75 -7.18
N ALA A 12 -11.79 -1.59 -6.31
CA ALA A 12 -12.45 -2.67 -5.60
C ALA A 12 -13.93 -2.32 -5.43
N ALA A 13 -14.80 -3.32 -5.50
CA ALA A 13 -16.26 -3.13 -5.50
C ALA A 13 -16.84 -2.89 -4.09
N PHE A 14 -16.23 -2.00 -3.31
CA PHE A 14 -16.65 -1.68 -1.94
C PHE A 14 -18.08 -1.15 -1.84
N SER A 15 -18.55 -0.42 -2.87
CA SER A 15 -19.92 0.09 -2.94
C SER A 15 -20.97 -1.02 -2.97
N ARG A 16 -20.65 -2.23 -3.47
CA ARG A 16 -21.57 -3.39 -3.40
C ARG A 16 -21.82 -3.86 -1.96
N TYR A 17 -20.95 -3.45 -1.04
CA TYR A 17 -21.06 -3.73 0.39
C TYR A 17 -21.51 -2.48 1.17
N GLY A 18 -22.05 -1.46 0.49
CA GLY A 18 -22.47 -0.21 1.12
C GLY A 18 -21.34 0.60 1.72
N ILE A 19 -20.08 0.39 1.30
CA ILE A 19 -18.91 1.14 1.79
C ILE A 19 -18.58 2.24 0.77
N GLU A 20 -18.70 3.50 1.20
CA GLU A 20 -18.42 4.68 0.39
C GLU A 20 -16.96 5.11 0.46
N GLN A 21 -16.36 4.96 1.63
CA GLN A 21 -14.97 5.32 1.89
C GLN A 21 -14.32 4.24 2.75
N VAL A 22 -13.07 3.91 2.47
CA VAL A 22 -12.29 2.97 3.28
C VAL A 22 -10.83 3.42 3.34
N GLU A 23 -10.22 3.31 4.51
CA GLU A 23 -8.79 3.44 4.72
C GLU A 23 -8.23 2.07 5.09
N ILE A 24 -7.32 1.57 4.26
CA ILE A 24 -6.65 0.28 4.47
C ILE A 24 -5.17 0.54 4.69
N ARG A 25 -4.63 0.01 5.77
CA ARG A 25 -3.23 0.06 6.14
C ARG A 25 -2.55 -1.26 5.87
N GLY A 26 -1.28 -1.14 5.53
CA GLY A 26 -0.45 -2.25 5.10
C GLY A 26 1.01 -1.85 5.03
N GLU A 27 1.82 -2.78 4.59
CA GLU A 27 3.24 -2.59 4.34
C GLU A 27 3.56 -2.82 2.86
N VAL A 28 4.47 -2.01 2.33
CA VAL A 28 5.09 -2.26 1.03
C VAL A 28 6.44 -2.92 1.27
N LEU A 29 6.63 -4.07 0.63
CA LEU A 29 7.79 -4.92 0.81
C LEU A 29 8.42 -5.25 -0.54
N LEU A 30 9.71 -5.56 -0.48
CA LEU A 30 10.43 -6.20 -1.57
C LEU A 30 10.78 -7.60 -1.10
N THR A 31 10.22 -8.63 -1.76
CA THR A 31 10.47 -10.02 -1.38
C THR A 31 11.95 -10.36 -1.55
N LYS A 32 12.44 -11.34 -0.78
CA LYS A 32 13.84 -11.80 -0.88
C LYS A 32 14.17 -12.25 -2.30
N GLU A 33 13.22 -12.85 -3.00
CA GLU A 33 13.36 -13.29 -4.39
C GLU A 33 13.49 -12.10 -5.35
N ASN A 34 12.55 -11.15 -5.31
CA ASN A 34 12.59 -9.95 -6.17
C ASN A 34 13.83 -9.10 -5.88
N PHE A 35 14.25 -8.98 -4.62
CA PHE A 35 15.49 -8.31 -4.24
C PHE A 35 16.72 -8.97 -4.87
N LYS A 36 16.86 -10.30 -4.74
CA LYS A 36 17.96 -11.04 -5.36
C LYS A 36 17.95 -10.88 -6.88
N LYS A 37 16.78 -10.97 -7.51
CA LYS A 37 16.63 -10.80 -8.96
C LYS A 37 17.06 -9.40 -9.41
N TYR A 38 16.64 -8.37 -8.69
CA TYR A 38 16.97 -6.98 -9.01
C TYR A 38 18.48 -6.69 -8.82
N ASN A 39 19.09 -7.17 -7.73
CA ASN A 39 20.53 -7.00 -7.55
C ASN A 39 21.35 -7.72 -8.64
N ARG A 40 20.93 -8.90 -9.09
CA ARG A 40 21.57 -9.57 -10.24
C ARG A 40 21.52 -8.70 -11.51
N GLN A 41 20.38 -8.04 -11.77
CA GLN A 41 20.27 -7.12 -12.92
C GLN A 41 21.19 -5.90 -12.80
N LEU A 42 21.40 -5.38 -11.58
CA LEU A 42 22.35 -4.30 -11.34
C LEU A 42 23.80 -4.78 -11.58
N GLU A 43 24.14 -5.97 -11.08
CA GLU A 43 25.46 -6.59 -11.27
C GLU A 43 25.78 -6.82 -12.75
N GLU A 44 24.82 -7.33 -13.53
CA GLU A 44 24.92 -7.49 -14.99
C GLU A 44 25.17 -6.15 -15.72
N GLN A 45 24.68 -5.05 -15.15
CA GLN A 45 24.90 -3.69 -15.65
C GLN A 45 26.12 -2.99 -15.03
N GLN A 46 26.92 -3.72 -14.23
CA GLN A 46 28.08 -3.17 -13.48
C GLN A 46 27.70 -2.02 -12.52
N LEU A 47 26.46 -2.03 -12.03
CA LEU A 47 25.95 -1.06 -11.06
C LEU A 47 26.04 -1.61 -9.62
N PRO A 48 26.20 -0.74 -8.61
CA PRO A 48 26.28 -1.17 -7.22
C PRO A 48 24.96 -1.80 -6.74
N PRO A 49 25.00 -2.93 -6.01
CA PRO A 49 23.81 -3.58 -5.51
C PRO A 49 23.13 -2.77 -4.41
N LEU A 50 21.83 -3.01 -4.21
CA LEU A 50 21.10 -2.44 -3.09
C LEU A 50 21.47 -3.17 -1.79
N ALA A 51 21.57 -2.42 -0.69
CA ALA A 51 22.07 -2.95 0.60
C ALA A 51 21.13 -3.96 1.28
N ASN A 52 19.82 -3.70 1.30
CA ASN A 52 18.83 -4.61 1.87
C ASN A 52 17.42 -4.36 1.30
N PRO A 53 16.50 -5.34 1.40
CA PRO A 53 15.15 -5.21 0.83
C PRO A 53 14.33 -4.06 1.42
N ARG A 54 14.49 -3.75 2.71
CA ARG A 54 13.76 -2.66 3.39
C ARG A 54 14.13 -1.30 2.80
N ASN A 55 15.42 -1.03 2.67
CA ASN A 55 15.93 0.22 2.10
C ASN A 55 15.60 0.32 0.61
N ALA A 56 15.64 -0.81 -0.10
CA ALA A 56 15.24 -0.88 -1.50
C ALA A 56 13.77 -0.45 -1.69
N ALA A 57 12.85 -1.03 -0.91
CA ALA A 57 11.42 -0.71 -0.95
C ALA A 57 11.14 0.74 -0.56
N ALA A 58 11.71 1.22 0.55
CA ALA A 58 11.54 2.61 1.00
C ALA A 58 12.07 3.62 -0.02
N GLY A 59 13.23 3.34 -0.62
CA GLY A 59 13.82 4.16 -1.68
C GLY A 59 12.93 4.21 -2.91
N SER A 60 12.36 3.08 -3.33
CA SER A 60 11.45 2.99 -4.48
C SER A 60 10.24 3.89 -4.36
N LEU A 61 9.60 3.91 -3.20
CA LEU A 61 8.41 4.73 -2.99
C LEU A 61 8.68 6.23 -3.11
N ARG A 62 9.94 6.66 -2.97
CA ARG A 62 10.38 8.06 -3.06
C ARG A 62 10.94 8.42 -4.44
N MET A 63 11.00 7.50 -5.39
CA MET A 63 11.52 7.77 -6.74
C MET A 63 10.58 8.70 -7.52
N LYS A 64 11.14 9.59 -8.33
CA LYS A 64 10.35 10.50 -9.18
C LYS A 64 9.73 9.78 -10.37
N ASP A 65 10.47 8.85 -10.97
CA ASP A 65 10.02 8.08 -12.13
C ASP A 65 9.26 6.80 -11.68
N PRO A 66 7.95 6.69 -11.97
CA PRO A 66 7.18 5.50 -11.65
C PRO A 66 7.61 4.25 -12.43
N ALA A 67 8.21 4.41 -13.62
CA ALA A 67 8.66 3.29 -14.43
C ALA A 67 9.78 2.51 -13.71
N GLU A 68 10.71 3.20 -13.06
CA GLU A 68 11.75 2.57 -12.23
C GLU A 68 11.17 1.82 -11.02
N VAL A 69 10.09 2.34 -10.44
CA VAL A 69 9.40 1.67 -9.33
C VAL A 69 8.81 0.33 -9.78
N SER A 70 8.22 0.30 -10.98
CA SER A 70 7.61 -0.91 -11.55
C SER A 70 8.65 -2.04 -11.77
N ARG A 71 9.89 -1.69 -12.14
CA ARG A 71 10.98 -2.65 -12.37
C ARG A 71 11.41 -3.41 -11.11
N ARG A 72 11.22 -2.79 -9.94
CA ARG A 72 11.60 -3.41 -8.66
C ARG A 72 10.59 -4.43 -8.16
N ASN A 73 9.42 -4.55 -8.81
CA ASN A 73 8.41 -5.57 -8.53
C ASN A 73 8.07 -5.66 -7.03
N LEU A 74 7.75 -4.50 -6.45
CA LEU A 74 7.31 -4.41 -5.06
C LEU A 74 5.98 -5.13 -4.86
N GLU A 75 5.73 -5.52 -3.62
CA GLU A 75 4.45 -6.08 -3.18
C GLU A 75 3.88 -5.28 -2.02
N ALA A 76 2.56 -5.26 -1.89
CA ALA A 76 1.87 -4.71 -0.73
C ALA A 76 1.16 -5.82 0.03
N PHE A 77 1.28 -5.80 1.35
CA PHE A 77 0.54 -6.65 2.25
C PHE A 77 -0.39 -5.79 3.11
N LEU A 78 -1.70 -5.94 2.90
CA LEU A 78 -2.73 -5.17 3.58
C LEU A 78 -3.27 -5.99 4.74
N TYR A 79 -3.31 -5.43 5.95
CA TYR A 79 -3.63 -6.20 7.16
C TYR A 79 -4.55 -5.46 8.14
N HIS A 80 -4.91 -4.21 7.88
CA HIS A 80 -5.70 -3.43 8.82
C HIS A 80 -6.64 -2.46 8.09
N VAL A 81 -7.92 -2.48 8.45
CA VAL A 81 -8.88 -1.46 8.05
C VAL A 81 -8.96 -0.46 9.20
N SER A 82 -8.40 0.73 9.00
CA SER A 82 -8.36 1.77 10.04
C SER A 82 -9.61 2.63 10.08
N TYR A 83 -10.34 2.71 8.96
CA TYR A 83 -11.56 3.49 8.84
C TYR A 83 -12.42 2.98 7.69
N TYR A 84 -13.74 3.05 7.85
CA TYR A 84 -14.68 2.97 6.74
C TYR A 84 -15.93 3.83 7.02
N ALA A 85 -16.53 4.35 5.96
CA ALA A 85 -17.84 5.01 5.96
C ALA A 85 -18.81 4.16 5.13
N SER A 86 -20.06 4.05 5.60
CA SER A 86 -21.10 3.26 4.93
C SER A 86 -22.31 4.12 4.59
N THR A 87 -23.01 3.79 3.50
CA THR A 87 -24.29 4.41 3.12
C THR A 87 -25.36 4.30 4.21
N ASP A 88 -25.28 3.28 5.06
CA ASP A 88 -26.24 3.07 6.15
C ASP A 88 -25.95 3.96 7.38
N ASN A 89 -24.85 4.73 7.37
CA ASN A 89 -24.45 5.64 8.46
C ASN A 89 -25.10 7.04 8.35
N LEU A 90 -26.43 7.11 8.13
CA LEU A 90 -27.18 8.32 8.45
C LEU A 90 -27.67 8.38 9.92
N ASP A 91 -27.57 7.29 10.70
CA ASP A 91 -28.17 7.25 12.05
C ASP A 91 -27.25 6.94 13.24
N LEU A 92 -25.94 6.71 13.06
CA LEU A 92 -25.03 6.41 14.20
C LEU A 92 -24.11 7.57 14.62
N LYS A 93 -24.37 8.81 14.20
CA LYS A 93 -23.58 9.99 14.64
C LYS A 93 -24.36 11.20 15.16
N LYS A 94 -25.57 11.02 15.70
CA LYS A 94 -26.25 12.07 16.49
C LYS A 94 -26.59 11.71 17.95
N GLY A 95 -26.41 10.46 18.38
CA GLY A 95 -26.83 10.01 19.73
C GLY A 95 -25.74 9.98 20.82
N GLU A 96 -24.47 9.76 20.51
CA GLU A 96 -23.48 9.41 21.54
C GLU A 96 -22.62 10.57 22.08
N MET A 97 -22.93 11.82 21.73
CA MET A 97 -22.27 13.00 22.32
C MET A 97 -23.17 13.80 23.28
N ALA A 98 -24.34 13.25 23.66
CA ALA A 98 -25.32 13.96 24.50
C ALA A 98 -25.63 13.33 25.88
N GLU A 99 -25.18 12.11 26.20
CA GLU A 99 -25.48 11.47 27.50
C GLU A 99 -24.28 10.74 28.14
N ALA A 100 -23.16 11.44 28.27
CA ALA A 100 -22.16 11.09 29.28
C ALA A 100 -21.74 12.35 30.04
N GLY A 101 -22.74 13.05 30.58
CA GLY A 101 -22.59 13.95 31.70
C GLY A 101 -23.25 13.34 32.92
N ALA A 102 -22.44 12.93 33.90
CA ALA A 102 -22.75 12.91 35.33
C ALA A 102 -21.41 12.80 36.09
#